data_AF-L8GE66-F1
#
_entry.id   AF-L8GE66-F1
#
_cell.length_a   1.000
_cell.length_b   1.000
_cell.length_c   1.000
_cell.angle_alpha   90.00
_cell.angle_beta   90.00
_cell.angle_gamma   90.00
#
_symmetry.space_group_name_H-M   'P 1'
#
loop_
_entity.id
_entity.type
_entity.pdbx_description
1 polymer ?
#
loop_
_entity_poly.entity_id
_entity_poly.type
_entity_poly.pdbx_seq_one_letter_code
_entity_poly.pdbx_strand_id
1 'polypeptide(L)'
;MAVRLAESLRDQGKFDRDDVEHLKIHPRRLLCGAETAYDTGLTFATVFRALKSGKSVEEATQLVAHSAGCNAAHRCPPLAMAAFIADDDLVQTTMSETKITHVHQLAVESAVASSRICRELIQGSTWDNAISKTRELLKSMNASHEVLTALNPANTERCSLDRGGTSEWSAILSVILSFAPDVLRTALYFVENSRDFNSALDPSLTFAGSANYCPVIVGALAGARYGRSAIHEAHFTSNRELSPALLTRLGSVVDSLAAGWSAPAADPAE
;
A
#
# COMPACT_ATOMS: atom_id res chain seq x y z
N MET A 1 7.00 -7.15 -2.87
CA MET A 1 7.64 -5.86 -2.49
C MET A 1 7.31 -5.43 -1.06
N ALA A 2 6.04 -5.37 -0.66
CA ALA A 2 5.66 -5.02 0.72
C ALA A 2 6.38 -5.87 1.78
N VAL A 3 6.43 -7.20 1.57
CA VAL A 3 7.16 -8.13 2.47
C VAL A 3 8.62 -7.73 2.67
N ARG A 4 9.32 -7.34 1.60
CA ARG A 4 10.74 -6.94 1.69
C ARG A 4 10.92 -5.63 2.43
N LEU A 5 10.01 -4.68 2.23
CA LEU A 5 10.01 -3.45 3.03
C LEU A 5 9.80 -3.78 4.51
N ALA A 6 8.87 -4.67 4.81
CA ALA A 6 8.58 -5.09 6.18
C ALA A 6 9.75 -5.85 6.83
N GLU A 7 10.43 -6.71 6.08
CA GLU A 7 11.67 -7.39 6.53
C GLU A 7 12.79 -6.37 6.80
N SER A 8 13.02 -5.41 5.91
CA SER A 8 13.99 -4.32 6.11
C SER A 8 13.68 -3.52 7.39
N LEU A 9 12.41 -3.11 7.56
CA LEU A 9 11.96 -2.40 8.76
C LEU A 9 12.23 -3.19 10.04
N ARG A 10 11.95 -4.50 10.04
CA ARG A 10 12.22 -5.39 11.18
C ARG A 10 13.72 -5.49 11.45
N ASP A 11 14.52 -5.78 10.41
CA ASP A 11 15.94 -6.11 10.55
C ASP A 11 16.76 -4.88 10.92
N GLN A 12 16.37 -3.69 10.42
CA GLN A 12 17.05 -2.43 10.71
C GLN A 12 16.50 -1.73 11.96
N GLY A 13 15.28 -2.04 12.40
CA GLY A 13 14.60 -1.32 13.49
C GLY A 13 14.31 0.15 13.17
N LYS A 14 14.42 0.55 11.90
CA LYS A 14 14.20 1.89 11.36
C LYS A 14 13.88 1.79 9.86
N PHE A 15 13.40 2.87 9.27
CA PHE A 15 13.41 2.98 7.81
C PHE A 15 14.83 3.31 7.34
N ASP A 16 15.47 2.37 6.66
CA ASP A 16 16.77 2.57 6.02
C ASP A 16 16.59 2.59 4.50
N ARG A 17 16.70 3.79 3.92
CA ARG A 17 16.47 4.00 2.49
C ARG A 17 17.42 3.16 1.64
N ASP A 18 18.69 3.11 2.02
CA ASP A 18 19.73 2.44 1.24
C ASP A 18 19.52 0.91 1.25
N ASP A 19 19.09 0.36 2.39
CA ASP A 19 18.71 -1.06 2.48
C ASP A 19 17.50 -1.38 1.58
N VAL A 20 16.45 -0.55 1.62
CA VAL A 20 15.25 -0.73 0.76
C VAL A 20 15.59 -0.60 -0.72
N GLU A 21 16.45 0.34 -1.09
CA GLU A 21 16.99 0.49 -2.45
C GLU A 21 17.77 -0.76 -2.87
N HIS A 22 18.69 -1.22 -2.01
CA HIS A 22 19.47 -2.44 -2.25
C HIS A 22 18.55 -3.67 -2.44
N LEU A 23 17.51 -3.84 -1.63
CA LEU A 23 16.54 -4.93 -1.73
C LEU A 23 15.68 -4.87 -3.01
N LYS A 24 15.51 -3.67 -3.57
CA LYS A 24 14.86 -3.46 -4.87
C LYS A 24 15.79 -3.82 -6.03
N ILE A 25 17.07 -3.46 -5.97
CA ILE A 25 18.07 -3.68 -7.03
C ILE A 25 18.61 -5.12 -7.04
N HIS A 26 18.81 -5.70 -5.86
CA HIS A 26 19.38 -7.01 -5.66
C HIS A 26 18.39 -7.93 -4.93
N PRO A 27 17.31 -8.36 -5.62
CA PRO A 27 16.33 -9.27 -5.03
C PRO A 27 16.98 -10.55 -4.50
N ARG A 28 18.14 -10.95 -5.05
CA ARG A 28 18.88 -12.18 -4.72
C ARG A 28 19.37 -12.30 -3.28
N ARG A 29 19.54 -11.22 -2.51
CA ARG A 29 20.17 -11.30 -1.17
C ARG A 29 19.32 -12.00 -0.09
N LEU A 30 18.02 -12.22 -0.35
CA LEU A 30 17.10 -12.89 0.59
C LEU A 30 16.25 -14.00 -0.08
N LEU A 31 16.58 -14.39 -1.32
CA LEU A 31 15.93 -15.50 -2.00
C LEU A 31 16.43 -16.83 -1.44
N CYS A 32 15.86 -17.28 -0.33
CA CYS A 32 15.87 -18.71 -0.02
C CYS A 32 14.84 -19.38 -0.94
N GLY A 33 15.26 -19.81 -2.13
CA GLY A 33 14.41 -20.43 -3.15
C GLY A 33 14.12 -19.53 -4.36
N ALA A 34 13.58 -20.13 -5.42
CA ALA A 34 13.35 -19.52 -6.73
C ALA A 34 12.18 -18.51 -6.76
N GLU A 35 12.13 -17.49 -5.88
CA GLU A 35 11.13 -16.42 -6.02
C GLU A 35 11.54 -15.49 -7.18
N THR A 36 10.98 -15.73 -8.36
CA THR A 36 11.11 -14.85 -9.52
C THR A 36 10.02 -13.78 -9.47
N ALA A 37 10.38 -12.51 -9.70
CA ALA A 37 9.37 -11.48 -9.90
C ALA A 37 8.74 -11.69 -11.29
N TYR A 38 7.45 -11.99 -11.34
CA TYR A 38 6.72 -12.32 -12.58
C TYR A 38 5.71 -11.23 -13.02
N ASP A 39 5.31 -10.34 -12.11
CA ASP A 39 4.33 -9.28 -12.36
C ASP A 39 4.85 -7.92 -11.87
N THR A 40 5.84 -7.38 -12.59
CA THR A 40 6.38 -6.04 -12.33
C THR A 40 5.77 -5.04 -13.31
N GLY A 41 4.89 -4.17 -12.84
CA GLY A 41 4.34 -3.08 -13.66
C GLY A 41 5.42 -2.21 -14.32
N LEU A 42 5.10 -1.62 -15.47
CA LEU A 42 6.06 -0.95 -16.37
C LEU A 42 6.93 0.10 -15.68
N THR A 43 6.36 0.91 -14.79
CA THR A 43 7.10 1.95 -14.05
C THR A 43 8.21 1.35 -13.21
N PHE A 44 7.87 0.34 -12.39
CA PHE A 44 8.86 -0.37 -11.56
C PHE A 44 9.88 -1.09 -12.44
N ALA A 45 9.44 -1.78 -13.50
CA ALA A 45 10.33 -2.52 -14.39
C ALA A 45 11.34 -1.60 -15.10
N THR A 46 10.91 -0.40 -15.52
CA THR A 46 11.78 0.61 -16.14
C THR A 46 12.83 1.12 -15.16
N VAL A 47 12.42 1.53 -13.96
CA VAL A 47 13.34 1.97 -12.90
C VAL A 47 14.32 0.86 -12.54
N PHE A 48 13.84 -0.35 -12.32
CA PHE A 48 14.67 -1.50 -11.96
C PHE A 48 15.70 -1.84 -13.04
N ARG A 49 15.32 -1.81 -14.33
CA ARG A 49 16.27 -2.01 -15.44
C ARG A 49 17.33 -0.92 -15.49
N ALA A 50 16.96 0.34 -15.26
CA ALA A 50 17.90 1.45 -15.20
C ALA A 50 18.89 1.31 -14.04
N LEU A 51 18.41 1.00 -12.83
CA LEU A 51 19.27 0.74 -11.67
C LEU A 51 20.24 -0.42 -11.91
N LYS A 52 19.74 -1.52 -12.51
CA LYS A 52 20.59 -2.67 -12.87
C LYS A 52 21.67 -2.32 -13.90
N SER A 53 21.44 -1.29 -14.73
CA SER A 53 22.45 -0.76 -15.66
C SER A 53 23.45 0.21 -15.02
N GLY A 54 23.38 0.42 -13.70
CA GLY A 54 24.30 1.27 -12.94
C GLY A 54 23.88 2.73 -12.83
N LYS A 55 22.65 3.08 -13.24
CA LYS A 55 22.10 4.44 -13.02
C LYS A 55 21.78 4.67 -11.55
N SER A 56 21.91 5.92 -11.11
CA SER A 56 21.39 6.38 -9.82
C SER A 56 19.86 6.27 -9.75
N VAL A 57 19.29 6.32 -8.54
CA VAL A 57 17.84 6.34 -8.33
C VAL A 57 17.22 7.57 -8.98
N GLU A 58 17.86 8.72 -8.87
CA GLU A 58 17.42 9.98 -9.45
C GLU A 58 17.33 9.88 -10.98
N GLU A 59 18.37 9.37 -11.63
CA GLU A 59 18.36 9.14 -13.09
C GLU A 59 17.31 8.12 -13.51
N ALA A 60 17.18 7.01 -12.76
CA ALA A 60 16.28 5.93 -13.10
C ALA A 60 14.81 6.35 -12.99
N THR A 61 14.48 7.10 -11.94
CA THR A 61 13.11 7.58 -11.68
C THR A 61 12.70 8.72 -12.61
N GLN A 62 13.65 9.51 -13.09
CA GLN A 62 13.37 10.54 -14.09
C GLN A 62 12.80 9.96 -15.40
N LEU A 63 13.17 8.72 -15.77
CA LEU A 63 12.63 8.02 -16.94
C LEU A 63 11.12 7.78 -16.86
N VAL A 64 10.57 7.79 -15.64
CA VAL A 64 9.16 7.52 -15.36
C VAL A 64 8.48 8.67 -14.61
N ALA A 65 9.06 9.87 -14.62
CA ALA A 65 8.52 11.01 -13.89
C ALA A 65 7.10 11.41 -14.31
N HIS A 66 6.68 11.03 -15.52
CA HIS A 66 5.32 11.21 -16.05
C HIS A 66 4.31 10.17 -15.54
N SER A 67 4.75 9.12 -14.84
CA SER A 67 3.89 8.00 -14.44
C SER A 67 3.31 8.20 -13.03
N ALA A 68 2.02 8.46 -12.96
CA ALA A 68 1.25 8.53 -11.72
C ALA A 68 0.70 7.16 -11.25
N GLY A 69 1.50 6.10 -11.36
CA GLY A 69 1.09 4.73 -11.04
C GLY A 69 0.95 4.46 -9.53
N CYS A 70 0.01 3.59 -9.14
CA CYS A 70 -0.32 3.25 -7.75
C CYS A 70 0.64 2.24 -7.07
N ASN A 71 1.59 1.63 -7.79
CA ASN A 71 2.40 0.52 -7.26
C ASN A 71 3.21 0.85 -5.99
N ALA A 72 3.44 2.13 -5.71
CA ALA A 72 4.02 2.57 -4.46
C ALA A 72 3.07 2.48 -3.27
N ALA A 73 1.81 2.88 -3.44
CA ALA A 73 0.81 2.83 -2.38
C ALA A 73 0.60 1.40 -1.86
N HIS A 74 0.65 0.37 -2.72
CA HIS A 74 0.41 -1.03 -2.34
C HIS A 74 1.45 -1.61 -1.37
N ARG A 75 2.65 -1.04 -1.38
CA ARG A 75 3.80 -1.59 -0.63
C ARG A 75 4.20 -0.75 0.57
N CYS A 76 3.61 0.42 0.76
CA CYS A 76 3.83 1.28 1.92
C CYS A 76 3.08 0.91 3.22
N PRO A 77 2.03 0.05 3.26
CA PRO A 77 1.35 -0.27 4.53
C PRO A 77 2.25 -0.74 5.68
N PRO A 78 3.37 -1.49 5.46
CA PRO A 78 4.31 -1.81 6.53
C PRO A 78 4.89 -0.59 7.26
N LEU A 79 5.06 0.57 6.58
CA LEU A 79 5.50 1.81 7.22
C LEU A 79 4.47 2.30 8.24
N ALA A 80 3.18 2.23 7.87
CA ALA A 80 2.09 2.58 8.77
C ALA A 80 2.04 1.64 9.99
N MET A 81 2.42 0.38 9.81
CA MET A 81 2.46 -0.62 10.89
C MET A 81 3.73 -0.55 11.76
N ALA A 82 4.80 0.12 11.35
CA ALA A 82 6.02 0.21 12.14
C ALA A 82 5.89 1.25 13.27
N ALA A 83 5.57 0.80 14.49
CA ALA A 83 5.35 1.67 15.65
C ALA A 83 6.54 2.58 16.01
N PHE A 84 7.76 2.13 15.70
CA PHE A 84 8.98 2.92 15.93
C PHE A 84 9.13 4.11 14.98
N ILE A 85 8.35 4.18 13.90
CA ILE A 85 8.26 5.37 13.04
C ILE A 85 7.27 6.32 13.70
N ALA A 86 7.76 7.48 14.13
CA ALA A 86 6.91 8.52 14.71
C ALA A 86 5.88 9.03 13.69
N ASP A 87 4.72 9.49 14.17
CA ASP A 87 3.64 9.94 13.28
C ASP A 87 4.03 11.14 12.41
N ASP A 88 4.90 12.01 12.93
CA ASP A 88 5.45 13.17 12.21
C ASP A 88 6.46 12.73 11.13
N ASP A 89 7.16 11.61 11.35
CA ASP A 89 8.15 11.06 10.41
C ASP A 89 7.54 10.16 9.34
N LEU A 90 6.32 9.65 9.56
CA LEU A 90 5.66 8.71 8.64
C LEU A 90 5.50 9.31 7.25
N VAL A 91 5.14 10.60 7.15
CA VAL A 91 4.97 11.28 5.86
C VAL A 91 6.27 11.26 5.05
N GLN A 92 7.37 11.74 5.65
CA GLN A 92 8.66 11.80 4.95
C GLN A 92 9.19 10.41 4.64
N THR A 93 8.97 9.45 5.52
CA THR A 93 9.33 8.05 5.31
C THR A 93 8.60 7.44 4.12
N THR A 94 7.28 7.61 4.04
CA THR A 94 6.46 7.14 2.91
C THR A 94 6.85 7.83 1.61
N MET A 95 7.11 9.15 1.64
CA MET A 95 7.60 9.87 0.47
C MET A 95 8.95 9.33 0.00
N SER A 96 9.87 9.08 0.93
CA SER A 96 11.20 8.54 0.64
C SER A 96 11.12 7.13 0.04
N GLU A 97 10.31 6.23 0.61
CA GLU A 97 10.05 4.90 0.04
C GLU A 97 9.56 5.00 -1.40
N THR A 98 8.56 5.86 -1.60
CA THR A 98 7.81 5.96 -2.85
C THR A 98 8.74 6.45 -3.96
N LYS A 99 9.51 7.51 -3.68
CA LYS A 99 10.43 8.16 -4.61
C LYS A 99 11.58 7.27 -5.09
N ILE A 100 11.83 6.13 -4.47
CA ILE A 100 12.78 5.14 -5.01
C ILE A 100 12.32 4.61 -6.39
N THR A 101 11.00 4.62 -6.68
CA THR A 101 10.48 4.09 -7.95
C THR A 101 9.42 4.95 -8.62
N HIS A 102 8.74 5.83 -7.89
CA HIS A 102 7.67 6.69 -8.39
C HIS A 102 7.91 8.10 -7.85
N VAL A 103 8.37 9.00 -8.72
CA VAL A 103 8.61 10.42 -8.35
C VAL A 103 7.45 11.34 -8.70
N HIS A 104 6.46 10.85 -9.46
CA HIS A 104 5.28 11.63 -9.80
C HIS A 104 4.50 12.02 -8.53
N GLN A 105 4.14 13.30 -8.41
CA GLN A 105 3.49 13.88 -7.23
C GLN A 105 2.24 13.10 -6.80
N LEU A 106 1.31 12.83 -7.72
CA LEU A 106 0.10 12.06 -7.44
C LEU A 106 0.36 10.65 -6.88
N ALA A 107 1.42 9.96 -7.33
CA ALA A 107 1.75 8.64 -6.81
C ALA A 107 2.28 8.71 -5.36
N VAL A 108 3.11 9.73 -5.09
CA VAL A 108 3.64 10.02 -3.74
C VAL A 108 2.51 10.36 -2.79
N GLU A 109 1.65 11.31 -3.16
CA GLU A 109 0.55 11.78 -2.32
C GLU A 109 -0.48 10.68 -2.04
N SER A 110 -0.82 9.84 -3.03
CA SER A 110 -1.69 8.67 -2.81
C SER A 110 -1.07 7.64 -1.87
N ALA A 111 0.25 7.41 -1.94
CA ALA A 111 0.94 6.51 -1.01
C ALA A 111 0.96 7.08 0.42
N VAL A 112 1.19 8.39 0.57
CA VAL A 112 1.09 9.10 1.86
C VAL A 112 -0.32 8.99 2.42
N ALA A 113 -1.36 9.25 1.62
CA ALA A 113 -2.74 9.14 2.04
C ALA A 113 -3.08 7.72 2.55
N SER A 114 -2.74 6.69 1.78
CA SER A 114 -2.97 5.30 2.19
C SER A 114 -2.23 4.95 3.48
N SER A 115 -0.96 5.35 3.61
CA SER A 115 -0.16 5.07 4.81
C SER A 115 -0.71 5.80 6.04
N ARG A 116 -1.12 7.07 5.89
CA ARG A 116 -1.67 7.85 7.00
C ARG A 116 -3.01 7.29 7.46
N ILE A 117 -3.90 6.93 6.53
CA ILE A 117 -5.19 6.32 6.88
C ILE A 117 -4.97 5.00 7.62
N CYS A 118 -4.09 4.13 7.13
CA CYS A 118 -3.74 2.90 7.83
C CYS A 118 -3.21 3.18 9.25
N ARG A 119 -2.29 4.15 9.42
CA ARG A 119 -1.73 4.52 10.73
C ARG A 119 -2.81 4.98 11.72
N GLU A 120 -3.69 5.87 11.27
CA GLU A 120 -4.80 6.36 12.10
C GLU A 120 -5.74 5.24 12.54
N LEU A 121 -6.07 4.32 11.62
CA LEU A 121 -6.93 3.17 11.92
C LEU A 121 -6.27 2.19 12.89
N ILE A 122 -4.97 1.91 12.70
CA ILE A 122 -4.18 1.07 13.63
C ILE A 122 -4.16 1.68 15.05
N GLN A 123 -4.10 3.02 15.13
CA GLN A 123 -4.15 3.77 16.40
C GLN A 123 -5.57 3.90 17.00
N GLY A 124 -6.59 3.32 16.36
CA GLY A 124 -7.97 3.30 16.87
C GLY A 124 -8.83 4.50 16.49
N SER A 125 -8.39 5.36 15.55
CA SER A 125 -9.27 6.39 14.98
C SER A 125 -10.47 5.75 14.28
N THR A 126 -11.63 6.40 14.36
CA THR A 126 -12.78 6.05 13.50
C THR A 126 -12.45 6.31 12.04
N TRP A 127 -13.20 5.67 11.13
CA TRP A 127 -13.05 5.88 9.68
C TRP A 127 -13.09 7.37 9.30
N ASP A 128 -14.15 8.08 9.72
CA ASP A 128 -14.34 9.49 9.38
C ASP A 128 -13.22 10.39 9.94
N ASN A 129 -12.71 10.06 11.13
CA ASN A 129 -11.59 10.78 11.74
C ASN A 129 -10.28 10.51 10.98
N ALA A 130 -10.01 9.27 10.59
CA ALA A 130 -8.85 8.90 9.80
C ALA A 130 -8.84 9.62 8.44
N ILE A 131 -9.98 9.67 7.75
CA ILE A 131 -10.13 10.43 6.49
C ILE A 131 -9.96 11.93 6.73
N SER A 132 -10.60 12.49 7.74
CA SER A 132 -10.53 13.92 8.06
C SER A 132 -9.12 14.38 8.40
N LYS A 133 -8.42 13.68 9.30
CA LYS A 133 -7.02 13.98 9.64
C LYS A 133 -6.09 13.86 8.44
N THR A 134 -6.26 12.81 7.63
CA THR A 134 -5.47 12.63 6.40
C THR A 134 -5.70 13.77 5.42
N ARG A 135 -6.95 14.22 5.27
CA ARG A 135 -7.30 15.35 4.41
C ARG A 135 -6.65 16.65 4.87
N GLU A 136 -6.71 16.96 6.16
CA GLU A 136 -6.08 18.18 6.70
C GLU A 136 -4.56 18.13 6.58
N LEU A 137 -3.94 16.97 6.83
CA LEU A 137 -2.52 16.75 6.59
C LEU A 137 -2.16 17.03 5.12
N LEU A 138 -2.88 16.44 4.16
CA LEU A 138 -2.62 16.66 2.74
C LEU A 138 -2.84 18.11 2.30
N LYS A 139 -3.85 18.81 2.85
CA LYS A 139 -4.03 20.25 2.61
C LYS A 139 -2.84 21.06 3.12
N SER A 140 -2.34 20.77 4.32
CA SER A 140 -1.18 21.46 4.89
C SER A 140 0.09 21.27 4.06
N MET A 141 0.17 20.15 3.34
CA MET A 141 1.24 19.85 2.38
C MET A 141 1.00 20.46 0.98
N ASN A 142 -0.11 21.18 0.78
CA ASN A 142 -0.54 21.68 -0.53
C ASN A 142 -0.66 20.57 -1.60
N ALA A 143 -1.22 19.42 -1.20
CA ALA A 143 -1.38 18.27 -2.08
C ALA A 143 -2.32 18.55 -3.26
N SER A 144 -2.17 17.76 -4.33
CA SER A 144 -2.94 17.91 -5.57
C SER A 144 -4.45 17.74 -5.34
N HIS A 145 -5.23 18.49 -6.12
CA HIS A 145 -6.69 18.48 -6.04
C HIS A 145 -7.29 17.09 -6.30
N GLU A 146 -6.67 16.32 -7.18
CA GLU A 146 -7.05 14.96 -7.56
C GLU A 146 -7.02 14.00 -6.36
N VAL A 147 -5.97 14.08 -5.54
CA VAL A 147 -5.80 13.24 -4.34
C VAL A 147 -6.75 13.70 -3.24
N LEU A 148 -6.90 15.02 -3.03
CA LEU A 148 -7.87 15.54 -2.08
C LEU A 148 -9.31 15.13 -2.44
N THR A 149 -9.64 15.10 -3.73
CA THR A 149 -10.93 14.62 -4.23
C THR A 149 -11.06 13.11 -4.09
N ALA A 150 -9.97 12.34 -4.23
CA ALA A 150 -9.97 10.90 -4.00
C ALA A 150 -10.37 10.51 -2.56
N LEU A 151 -10.09 11.36 -1.57
CA LEU A 151 -10.51 11.15 -0.18
C LEU A 151 -12.03 11.31 0.06
N ASN A 152 -12.82 11.66 -0.96
CA ASN A 152 -14.28 11.72 -0.87
C ASN A 152 -14.94 10.61 -1.73
N PRO A 153 -14.95 9.35 -1.26
CA PRO A 153 -15.49 8.21 -1.98
C PRO A 153 -17.00 8.32 -2.30
N ALA A 154 -17.78 9.11 -1.55
CA ALA A 154 -19.21 9.35 -1.82
C ALA A 154 -19.48 9.99 -3.20
N ASN A 155 -18.47 10.61 -3.82
CA ASN A 155 -18.55 11.17 -5.17
C ASN A 155 -18.23 10.14 -6.27
N THR A 156 -18.06 8.85 -5.93
CA THR A 156 -17.82 7.80 -6.93
C THR A 156 -19.14 7.48 -7.63
N GLU A 157 -19.38 8.08 -8.79
CA GLU A 157 -20.49 7.68 -9.64
C GLU A 157 -20.43 6.16 -9.90
N ARG A 158 -21.53 5.44 -9.66
CA ARG A 158 -21.67 3.99 -9.97
C ARG A 158 -21.16 3.64 -11.37
N CYS A 159 -21.32 4.55 -12.34
CA CYS A 159 -20.83 4.42 -13.72
C CYS A 159 -19.32 4.19 -13.84
N SER A 160 -18.49 4.57 -12.87
CA SER A 160 -17.04 4.28 -12.89
C SER A 160 -16.71 2.90 -12.32
N LEU A 161 -17.62 2.30 -11.56
CA LEU A 161 -17.50 0.95 -10.98
C LEU A 161 -18.22 -0.14 -11.81
N ASP A 162 -19.20 0.23 -12.64
CA ASP A 162 -19.94 -0.70 -13.51
C ASP A 162 -19.24 -1.02 -14.84
N ARG A 163 -18.02 -0.49 -15.09
CA ARG A 163 -17.27 -0.69 -16.36
C ARG A 163 -16.48 -2.01 -16.42
N GLY A 164 -17.00 -3.07 -15.82
CA GLY A 164 -16.51 -4.44 -16.07
C GLY A 164 -16.92 -4.89 -17.47
N GLY A 165 -16.15 -4.50 -18.51
CA GLY A 165 -16.46 -4.80 -19.90
C GLY A 165 -15.29 -5.44 -20.65
N THR A 166 -15.60 -6.54 -21.34
CA THR A 166 -15.04 -7.14 -22.58
C THR A 166 -13.63 -6.77 -23.09
N SER A 167 -13.03 -7.73 -23.81
CA SER A 167 -11.61 -7.85 -24.19
C SER A 167 -10.93 -6.64 -24.86
N GLU A 168 -11.64 -5.68 -25.45
CA GLU A 168 -11.05 -4.46 -26.03
C GLU A 168 -10.88 -3.32 -25.00
N TRP A 169 -11.66 -3.32 -23.91
CA TRP A 169 -11.58 -2.28 -22.88
C TRP A 169 -10.47 -2.51 -21.85
N SER A 170 -9.90 -3.72 -21.81
CA SER A 170 -8.88 -4.13 -20.82
C SER A 170 -7.68 -3.19 -20.75
N ALA A 171 -7.20 -2.64 -21.87
CA ALA A 171 -6.06 -1.72 -21.88
C ALA A 171 -6.39 -0.34 -21.29
N ILE A 172 -7.57 0.22 -21.62
CA ILE A 172 -8.02 1.52 -21.09
C ILE A 172 -8.42 1.37 -19.62
N LEU A 173 -9.09 0.26 -19.26
CA LEU A 173 -9.39 -0.07 -17.87
C LEU A 173 -8.11 -0.25 -17.06
N SER A 174 -7.09 -0.93 -17.58
CA SER A 174 -5.79 -1.11 -16.89
C SER A 174 -5.07 0.21 -16.63
N VAL A 175 -5.16 1.19 -17.54
CA VAL A 175 -4.63 2.54 -17.33
C VAL A 175 -5.42 3.29 -16.26
N ILE A 176 -6.75 3.27 -16.30
CA ILE A 176 -7.61 3.92 -15.29
C ILE A 176 -7.44 3.24 -13.92
N LEU A 177 -7.37 1.92 -13.88
CA LEU A 177 -7.20 1.11 -12.67
C LEU A 177 -5.75 1.08 -12.16
N SER A 178 -4.82 1.80 -12.78
CA SER A 178 -3.45 1.98 -12.27
C SER A 178 -3.10 3.41 -11.87
N PHE A 179 -3.95 4.39 -12.21
CA PHE A 179 -3.78 5.80 -11.83
C PHE A 179 -4.01 5.99 -10.33
N ALA A 180 -2.98 6.48 -9.62
CA ALA A 180 -2.94 6.41 -8.16
C ALA A 180 -4.11 7.09 -7.42
N PRO A 181 -4.60 8.28 -7.83
CA PRO A 181 -5.77 8.89 -7.19
C PRO A 181 -7.05 8.07 -7.39
N ASP A 182 -7.27 7.49 -8.57
CA ASP A 182 -8.47 6.72 -8.87
C ASP A 182 -8.47 5.39 -8.10
N VAL A 183 -7.34 4.68 -8.08
CA VAL A 183 -7.19 3.45 -7.30
C VAL A 183 -7.41 3.71 -5.82
N LEU A 184 -6.85 4.81 -5.29
CA LEU A 184 -7.09 5.23 -3.90
C LEU A 184 -8.58 5.47 -3.65
N ARG A 185 -9.24 6.28 -4.49
CA ARG A 185 -10.68 6.58 -4.36
C ARG A 185 -11.52 5.32 -4.34
N THR A 186 -11.27 4.41 -5.29
CA THR A 186 -11.99 3.14 -5.39
C THR A 186 -11.75 2.24 -4.17
N ALA A 187 -10.51 2.17 -3.68
CA ALA A 187 -10.21 1.39 -2.48
C ALA A 187 -10.94 1.95 -1.24
N LEU A 188 -10.97 3.27 -1.09
CA LEU A 188 -11.72 3.94 -0.02
C LEU A 188 -13.21 3.66 -0.12
N TYR A 189 -13.78 3.67 -1.33
CA TYR A 189 -15.19 3.33 -1.56
C TYR A 189 -15.54 1.94 -1.03
N PHE A 190 -14.75 0.91 -1.37
CA PHE A 190 -15.02 -0.46 -0.91
C PHE A 190 -14.94 -0.58 0.61
N VAL A 191 -13.96 0.06 1.24
CA VAL A 191 -13.81 -0.01 2.70
C VAL A 191 -14.89 0.80 3.41
N GLU A 192 -15.22 2.00 2.93
CA GLU A 192 -16.30 2.84 3.49
C GLU A 192 -17.65 2.09 3.51
N ASN A 193 -17.98 1.39 2.43
CA ASN A 193 -19.25 0.69 2.25
C ASN A 193 -19.24 -0.75 2.78
N SER A 194 -18.19 -1.15 3.50
CA SER A 194 -18.07 -2.48 4.09
C SER A 194 -18.49 -2.49 5.56
N ARG A 195 -18.82 -3.69 6.07
CA ARG A 195 -19.13 -3.94 7.49
C ARG A 195 -18.05 -4.76 8.18
N ASP A 196 -17.22 -5.43 7.41
CA ASP A 196 -16.14 -6.32 7.83
C ASP A 196 -15.08 -6.41 6.72
N PHE A 197 -13.99 -7.14 6.98
CA PHE A 197 -12.89 -7.29 6.04
C PHE A 197 -13.32 -7.91 4.70
N ASN A 198 -14.13 -8.98 4.71
CA ASN A 198 -14.51 -9.69 3.49
C ASN A 198 -15.48 -8.89 2.63
N SER A 199 -16.45 -8.20 3.26
CA SER A 199 -17.39 -7.32 2.56
C SER A 199 -16.71 -6.08 1.96
N ALA A 200 -15.46 -5.78 2.32
CA ALA A 200 -14.61 -4.84 1.58
C ALA A 200 -13.84 -5.55 0.44
N LEU A 201 -13.15 -6.66 0.77
CA LEU A 201 -12.19 -7.29 -0.13
C LEU A 201 -12.87 -8.04 -1.30
N ASP A 202 -13.88 -8.86 -1.04
CA ASP A 202 -14.49 -9.72 -2.06
C ASP A 202 -15.14 -8.91 -3.21
N PRO A 203 -15.88 -7.82 -2.94
CA PRO A 203 -16.37 -6.96 -4.01
C PRO A 203 -15.24 -6.27 -4.78
N SER A 204 -14.16 -5.87 -4.11
CA SER A 204 -13.01 -5.26 -4.79
C SER A 204 -12.30 -6.24 -5.73
N LEU A 205 -12.18 -7.51 -5.33
CA LEU A 205 -11.63 -8.59 -6.16
C LEU A 205 -12.54 -8.89 -7.34
N THR A 206 -13.85 -8.87 -7.14
CA THR A 206 -14.85 -9.04 -8.22
C THR A 206 -14.77 -7.90 -9.23
N PHE A 207 -14.60 -6.67 -8.75
CA PHE A 207 -14.52 -5.47 -9.58
C PHE A 207 -13.22 -5.38 -10.40
N ALA A 208 -12.07 -5.54 -9.75
CA ALA A 208 -10.77 -5.26 -10.36
C ALA A 208 -10.04 -6.52 -10.84
N GLY A 209 -10.45 -7.71 -10.39
CA GLY A 209 -9.70 -8.95 -10.54
C GLY A 209 -8.61 -9.12 -9.46
N SER A 210 -8.14 -10.35 -9.29
CA SER A 210 -7.13 -10.71 -8.26
C SER A 210 -5.71 -10.24 -8.59
N ALA A 211 -5.41 -9.97 -9.87
CA ALA A 211 -4.11 -9.48 -10.35
C ALA A 211 -4.14 -7.96 -10.56
N ASN A 212 -4.79 -7.22 -9.65
CA ASN A 212 -4.98 -5.78 -9.78
C ASN A 212 -4.65 -5.06 -8.46
N TYR A 213 -4.49 -3.76 -8.59
CA TYR A 213 -3.96 -2.82 -7.62
C TYR A 213 -4.94 -2.47 -6.50
N CYS A 214 -6.22 -2.25 -6.86
CA CYS A 214 -7.26 -1.84 -5.92
C CYS A 214 -7.44 -2.83 -4.74
N PRO A 215 -7.61 -4.16 -4.95
CA PRO A 215 -7.79 -5.11 -3.85
C PRO A 215 -6.64 -5.14 -2.85
N VAL A 216 -5.41 -4.81 -3.29
CA VAL A 216 -4.25 -4.75 -2.40
C VAL A 216 -4.36 -3.57 -1.43
N ILE A 217 -4.78 -2.39 -1.90
CA ILE A 217 -5.04 -1.23 -1.04
C ILE A 217 -6.25 -1.48 -0.14
N VAL A 218 -7.32 -2.09 -0.67
CA VAL A 218 -8.49 -2.47 0.11
C VAL A 218 -8.09 -3.41 1.25
N GLY A 219 -7.29 -4.45 0.97
CA GLY A 219 -6.80 -5.37 2.00
C GLY A 219 -5.98 -4.68 3.09
N ALA A 220 -5.14 -3.72 2.73
CA ALA A 220 -4.36 -2.95 3.70
C ALA A 220 -5.25 -2.06 4.59
N LEU A 221 -6.15 -1.28 3.98
CA LEU A 221 -7.05 -0.37 4.69
C LEU A 221 -8.07 -1.13 5.55
N ALA A 222 -8.69 -2.18 5.00
CA ALA A 222 -9.63 -3.03 5.72
C ALA A 222 -8.94 -3.81 6.83
N GLY A 223 -7.71 -4.30 6.60
CA GLY A 223 -6.90 -4.95 7.62
C GLY A 223 -6.57 -4.02 8.78
N ALA A 224 -6.22 -2.76 8.50
CA ALA A 224 -6.02 -1.73 9.52
C ALA A 224 -7.33 -1.39 10.26
N ARG A 225 -8.47 -1.34 9.56
CA ARG A 225 -9.77 -0.98 10.13
C ARG A 225 -10.37 -2.07 11.02
N TYR A 226 -10.32 -3.33 10.57
CA TYR A 226 -11.03 -4.45 11.20
C TYR A 226 -10.12 -5.38 12.00
N GLY A 227 -8.79 -5.24 11.84
CA GLY A 227 -7.80 -6.06 12.52
C GLY A 227 -7.63 -7.47 11.93
N ARG A 228 -6.53 -8.14 12.29
CA ARG A 228 -6.16 -9.48 11.79
C ARG A 228 -7.21 -10.55 12.14
N SER A 229 -7.87 -10.44 13.29
CA SER A 229 -8.88 -11.41 13.74
C SER A 229 -10.14 -11.42 12.88
N ALA A 230 -10.41 -10.34 12.11
CA ALA A 230 -11.52 -10.27 11.19
C ALA A 230 -11.23 -10.92 9.82
N ILE A 231 -9.98 -11.29 9.55
CA ILE A 231 -9.57 -11.92 8.28
C ILE A 231 -9.80 -13.42 8.36
N HIS A 232 -10.65 -13.95 7.48
CA HIS A 232 -10.94 -15.38 7.43
C HIS A 232 -9.70 -16.21 7.05
N GLU A 233 -9.47 -17.32 7.74
CA GLU A 233 -8.35 -18.23 7.48
C GLU A 233 -8.30 -18.75 6.03
N ALA A 234 -9.46 -18.85 5.38
CA ALA A 234 -9.57 -19.24 3.97
C ALA A 234 -8.72 -18.36 3.03
N HIS A 235 -8.50 -17.08 3.36
CA HIS A 235 -7.62 -16.18 2.58
C HIS A 235 -6.14 -16.59 2.63
N PHE A 236 -5.71 -17.25 3.71
CA PHE A 236 -4.35 -17.75 3.86
C PHE A 236 -4.19 -19.16 3.30
N THR A 237 -5.18 -20.04 3.53
CA THR A 237 -5.07 -21.46 3.15
C THR A 237 -5.37 -21.73 1.68
N SER A 238 -6.17 -20.88 1.02
CA SER A 238 -6.61 -21.12 -0.37
C SER A 238 -5.69 -20.47 -1.41
N ASN A 239 -4.78 -19.59 -0.98
CA ASN A 239 -3.87 -18.88 -1.86
C ASN A 239 -2.59 -19.71 -2.10
N ARG A 240 -2.45 -20.25 -3.32
CA ARG A 240 -1.32 -21.10 -3.71
C ARG A 240 0.03 -20.38 -3.69
N GLU A 241 0.03 -19.04 -3.75
CA GLU A 241 1.25 -18.22 -3.65
C GLU A 241 1.74 -18.08 -2.20
N LEU A 242 0.89 -18.38 -1.21
CA LEU A 242 1.23 -18.33 0.22
C LEU A 242 1.78 -19.68 0.69
N SER A 243 3.05 -19.94 0.41
CA SER A 243 3.74 -21.11 0.96
C SER A 243 3.79 -21.08 2.50
N PRO A 244 3.84 -22.24 3.19
CA PRO A 244 4.01 -22.28 4.64
C PRO A 244 5.24 -21.51 5.14
N ALA A 245 6.32 -21.51 4.36
CA ALA A 245 7.54 -20.75 4.66
C ALA A 245 7.30 -19.24 4.57
N LEU A 246 6.56 -18.77 3.57
CA LEU A 246 6.17 -17.36 3.45
C LEU A 246 5.24 -16.94 4.58
N LEU A 247 4.25 -17.77 4.95
CA LEU A 247 3.35 -17.50 6.09
C LEU A 247 4.13 -17.39 7.40
N THR A 248 5.11 -18.26 7.63
CA THR A 248 5.98 -18.22 8.81
C THR A 248 6.81 -16.92 8.83
N ARG A 249 7.40 -16.54 7.68
CA ARG A 249 8.13 -15.27 7.54
C ARG A 249 7.24 -14.06 7.81
N LEU A 250 6.05 -14.03 7.22
CA LEU A 250 5.05 -12.98 7.41
C LEU A 250 4.65 -12.86 8.88
N GLY A 251 4.37 -13.97 9.56
CA GLY A 251 4.04 -13.99 11.00
C GLY A 251 5.13 -13.31 11.84
N SER A 252 6.39 -13.73 11.66
CA SER A 252 7.52 -13.14 12.39
C SER A 252 7.67 -11.63 12.17
N VAL A 253 7.48 -11.16 10.93
CA VAL A 253 7.58 -9.73 10.60
C VAL A 253 6.40 -8.96 11.18
N VAL A 254 5.18 -9.49 11.05
CA VAL A 254 3.96 -8.89 11.59
C VAL A 254 4.07 -8.74 13.11
N ASP A 255 4.47 -9.80 13.83
CA ASP A 255 4.63 -9.75 15.28
C ASP A 255 5.66 -8.70 15.71
N SER A 256 6.77 -8.61 14.97
CA SER A 256 7.82 -7.62 15.27
C SER A 256 7.37 -6.18 15.06
N LEU A 257 6.67 -5.89 13.95
CA LEU A 257 6.13 -4.55 13.68
C LEU A 257 4.95 -4.21 14.62
N ALA A 258 4.16 -5.22 15.00
CA ALA A 258 3.02 -5.07 15.90
C ALA A 258 3.43 -4.83 17.35
N ALA A 259 4.60 -5.32 17.79
CA ALA A 259 5.02 -5.29 19.18
C ALA A 259 4.95 -3.89 19.83
N GLY A 260 5.27 -2.84 19.07
CA GLY A 260 5.21 -1.45 19.57
C GLY A 260 3.81 -0.84 19.64
N TRP A 261 2.77 -1.55 19.20
CA TRP A 261 1.36 -1.14 19.30
C TRP A 261 0.61 -1.76 20.48
N SER A 262 1.29 -2.57 21.31
CA SER A 262 0.69 -3.18 22.49
C SER A 262 -0.02 -2.12 23.35
N ALA A 263 -1.30 -2.41 23.67
CA ALA A 263 -2.35 -1.49 24.12
C ALA A 263 -1.95 -0.51 25.25
N PRO A 264 -2.67 0.63 25.40
CA PRO A 264 -2.58 1.43 26.62
C PRO A 264 -2.74 0.52 27.83
N ALA A 265 -1.89 0.71 28.84
CA ALA A 265 -2.03 0.04 30.12
C ALA A 265 -3.50 0.15 30.56
N ALA A 266 -4.12 -0.99 30.89
CA ALA A 266 -5.41 -0.97 31.55
C ALA A 266 -5.31 0.01 32.73
N ASP A 267 -6.21 0.98 32.77
CA ASP A 267 -6.29 1.92 33.88
C ASP A 267 -6.46 1.09 35.17
N PRO A 268 -5.62 1.25 36.22
CA PRO A 268 -5.71 0.44 37.44
C PRO A 268 -6.97 0.70 38.29
N ALA A 269 -8.05 1.26 37.74
CA ALA A 269 -9.22 1.67 38.50
C ALA A 269 -10.53 1.54 37.71
N GLU A 270 -11.15 0.35 37.75
CA GLU A 270 -12.60 0.17 37.89
C GLU A 270 -12.90 -1.05 38.78
#